data_AF-A0A6C1PI47-F1
#
_entry.id   AF-A0A6C1PI47-F1
#
_cell.length_a   1.000
_cell.length_b   1.000
_cell.length_c   1.000
_cell.angle_alpha   90.00
_cell.angle_beta   90.00
_cell.angle_gamma   90.00
#
_symmetry.space_group_name_H-M   'P 1'
#
loop_
_entity.id
_entity.type
_entity.pdbx_description
1 polymer ?
#
loop_
_entity_poly.entity_id
_entity_poly.type
_entity_poly.pdbx_seq_one_letter_code
_entity_poly.pdbx_strand_id
1 'polypeptide(L)'
;DVVLLEIQPRVYEVFQLLGFSQFFTIMDTLEEAITYFGKTTTPAAADVFPRVFKCPVCSTRLRANRSGRFRCSRCRTILAVDQGGQVFLG
;
A
#
# COMPACT_ATOMS: atom_id res chain seq x y z
N ASP A 1 -2.63 2.35 -13.11
CA ASP A 1 -3.53 3.53 -13.19
C ASP A 1 -3.23 4.33 -14.43
N VAL A 2 -4.26 4.96 -15.03
CA VAL A 2 -4.16 5.81 -16.21
C VAL A 2 -4.84 7.14 -15.89
N VAL A 3 -4.15 8.25 -16.17
CA VAL A 3 -4.67 9.62 -16.02
C VAL A 3 -4.72 10.28 -17.40
N LEU A 4 -5.85 10.89 -17.72
CA LEU A 4 -6.03 11.66 -18.96
C LEU A 4 -5.91 13.15 -18.65
N LEU A 5 -5.04 13.83 -19.40
CA LEU A 5 -4.78 15.27 -19.27
C LEU A 5 -5.47 16.05 -20.38
N GLU A 6 -5.98 17.23 -20.05
CA GLU A 6 -6.48 18.23 -21.00
C GLU A 6 -7.46 17.66 -22.05
N ILE A 7 -8.41 16.84 -21.60
CA ILE A 7 -9.46 16.30 -22.48
C ILE A 7 -10.32 17.45 -23.02
N GLN A 8 -10.54 17.45 -24.33
CA GLN A 8 -11.48 18.38 -24.96
C GLN A 8 -12.91 18.15 -24.44
N PRO A 9 -13.69 19.22 -24.18
CA PRO A 9 -15.04 19.12 -23.63
C PRO A 9 -15.97 18.17 -24.41
N ARG A 10 -15.88 18.18 -25.74
CA ARG A 10 -16.67 17.28 -26.61
C ARG A 10 -16.35 15.80 -26.41
N VAL A 11 -15.09 15.48 -26.15
CA VAL A 11 -14.66 14.10 -25.89
C VAL A 11 -15.10 13.69 -24.48
N TYR A 12 -15.04 14.61 -23.52
CA TYR A 12 -15.51 14.37 -22.16
C TYR A 12 -17.01 14.04 -22.09
N GLU A 13 -17.84 14.80 -22.83
CA GLU A 13 -19.28 14.56 -22.92
C GLU A 13 -19.60 13.17 -23.47
N VAL A 14 -18.89 12.74 -24.52
CA VAL A 14 -19.04 11.38 -25.09
C VAL A 14 -18.67 10.32 -24.05
N PHE A 15 -17.58 10.53 -23.31
CA PHE A 15 -17.16 9.60 -22.25
C PHE A 15 -18.19 9.52 -21.12
N GLN A 16 -18.82 10.64 -20.74
CA GLN A 16 -19.89 10.64 -19.75
C GLN A 16 -21.14 9.89 -20.26
N LEU A 17 -21.55 10.13 -21.51
CA LEU A 17 -22.72 9.45 -22.10
C LEU A 17 -22.53 7.93 -22.20
N LEU A 18 -21.32 7.49 -22.50
CA LEU A 18 -20.96 6.06 -22.53
C LEU A 18 -20.69 5.48 -21.13
N GLY A 19 -20.70 6.31 -20.09
CA GLY A 19 -20.42 5.89 -18.71
C GLY A 19 -18.94 5.60 -18.43
N PHE A 20 -18.04 5.99 -19.33
CA PHE A 20 -16.60 5.72 -19.24
C PHE A 20 -15.83 6.65 -18.32
N SER A 21 -16.44 7.74 -17.86
CA SER A 21 -15.84 8.69 -16.91
C SER A 21 -15.40 8.04 -15.59
N GLN A 22 -15.93 6.86 -15.26
CA GLN A 22 -15.63 6.12 -14.04
C GLN A 22 -14.34 5.30 -14.12
N PHE A 23 -13.84 5.01 -15.33
CA PHE A 23 -12.66 4.16 -15.52
C PHE A 23 -11.36 4.94 -15.60
N PHE A 24 -11.43 6.25 -15.79
CA PHE A 24 -10.26 7.10 -16.01
C PHE A 24 -10.26 8.26 -15.03
N THR A 25 -9.10 8.56 -14.47
CA THR A 25 -8.89 9.79 -13.72
C THR A 25 -8.57 10.90 -14.70
N ILE A 26 -9.27 12.03 -14.62
CA ILE A 26 -9.09 13.16 -15.54
C ILE A 26 -8.56 14.33 -14.72
N MET A 27 -7.49 14.95 -15.20
CA MET A 27 -6.80 16.06 -14.53
C MET A 27 -6.48 17.17 -15.52
N ASP A 28 -6.32 18.38 -15.00
CA ASP A 28 -6.09 19.56 -15.83
C ASP A 28 -4.59 19.82 -16.04
N THR A 29 -3.75 19.45 -15.07
CA THR A 29 -2.30 19.73 -15.13
C THR A 29 -1.43 18.50 -14.97
N LEU A 30 -0.28 18.54 -15.65
CA LEU A 30 0.74 17.48 -15.53
C LEU A 30 1.31 17.37 -14.11
N GLU A 31 1.40 18.48 -13.38
CA GLU A 31 1.85 18.50 -11.98
C GLU A 31 0.88 17.74 -11.05
N GLU A 32 -0.43 17.89 -11.25
CA GLU A 32 -1.45 17.10 -10.56
C GLU A 32 -1.35 15.61 -10.87
N ALA A 33 -1.10 15.25 -12.14
CA ALA A 33 -0.89 13.85 -12.51
C ALA A 33 0.37 13.27 -11.85
N ILE A 34 1.50 13.99 -11.88
CA ILE A 34 2.74 13.56 -11.22
C ILE A 34 2.52 13.41 -9.72
N THR A 35 1.83 14.34 -9.07
CA THR A 35 1.54 14.23 -7.64
C THR A 35 0.54 13.11 -7.33
N TYR A 36 -0.40 12.80 -8.22
CA TYR A 36 -1.29 11.65 -8.09
C TYR A 36 -0.53 10.32 -8.14
N PHE A 37 0.35 10.14 -9.13
CA PHE A 37 1.23 8.97 -9.22
C PHE A 37 2.29 8.94 -8.12
N GLY A 38 2.72 10.12 -7.64
CA GLY A 38 3.60 10.27 -6.49
C GLY A 38 2.90 9.90 -5.17
N LYS A 39 1.60 10.17 -5.06
CA LYS A 39 0.75 9.76 -3.92
C LYS A 39 0.37 8.28 -3.97
N THR A 40 0.28 7.65 -5.13
CA THR A 40 0.28 6.17 -5.16
C THR A 40 1.66 5.58 -4.79
N THR A 41 2.70 6.42 -4.76
CA THR A 41 4.02 6.12 -4.19
C THR A 41 4.22 6.66 -2.75
N THR A 42 3.22 7.31 -2.14
CA THR A 42 3.09 7.12 -0.69
C THR A 42 2.63 5.69 -0.52
N PRO A 43 3.33 4.83 0.25
CA PRO A 43 2.86 3.49 0.47
C PRO A 43 1.45 3.64 1.04
N ALA A 44 0.43 3.34 0.22
CA ALA A 44 -0.93 3.11 0.67
C ALA A 44 -0.76 2.27 1.92
N ALA A 45 -1.03 2.87 3.10
CA ALA A 45 -0.62 2.43 4.42
C ALA A 45 -0.21 0.97 4.34
N ALA A 46 1.09 0.73 4.13
CA ALA A 46 1.54 -0.54 3.58
C ALA A 46 0.77 -1.65 4.31
N ASP A 47 0.25 -2.62 3.57
CA ASP A 47 -0.11 -3.92 4.12
C ASP A 47 1.19 -4.55 4.67
N VAL A 48 1.84 -3.89 5.62
CA VAL A 48 2.95 -4.35 6.44
C VAL A 48 2.48 -5.60 7.16
N PHE A 49 1.18 -5.76 7.34
CA PHE A 49 0.60 -6.97 7.87
C PHE A 49 -0.39 -7.54 6.86
N PRO A 50 -0.31 -8.84 6.55
CA PRO A 50 0.47 -9.87 7.25
C PRO A 50 1.95 -9.98 6.82
N ARG A 51 2.90 -9.74 7.74
CA ARG A 51 4.34 -9.95 7.52
C ARG A 51 4.75 -11.32 8.02
N VAL A 52 5.38 -12.10 7.13
CA VAL A 52 6.05 -13.35 7.47
C VAL A 52 7.52 -13.07 7.76
N PHE A 53 7.99 -13.47 8.93
CA PHE A 53 9.38 -13.27 9.37
C PHE A 53 9.93 -14.55 10.01
N LYS A 54 11.26 -14.64 10.15
CA LYS A 54 11.91 -15.74 10.88
C LYS A 54 12.27 -15.28 12.28
N CYS A 55 12.01 -16.12 13.29
CA CYS A 55 12.45 -15.84 14.65
C CYS A 55 13.99 -15.75 14.69
N PRO A 56 14.58 -14.68 15.26
CA PRO A 56 16.04 -14.52 15.34
C PRO A 56 16.72 -15.56 16.24
N VAL A 57 15.98 -16.19 17.17
CA VAL A 57 16.54 -17.16 18.12
C VAL A 57 16.49 -18.60 17.61
N CYS A 58 15.37 -19.01 16.99
CA CYS A 58 15.16 -20.41 16.57
C CYS A 58 14.89 -20.58 15.08
N SER A 59 15.00 -19.52 14.27
CA SER A 59 14.77 -19.48 12.82
C SER A 59 13.38 -19.93 12.35
N THR A 60 12.45 -20.19 13.28
CA THR A 60 11.09 -20.62 12.96
C THR A 60 10.34 -19.51 12.23
N ARG A 61 9.63 -19.88 11.16
CA ARG A 61 8.84 -18.95 10.35
C ARG A 61 7.55 -18.60 11.11
N LEU A 62 7.33 -17.31 11.36
CA LEU A 62 6.17 -16.76 12.07
C LEU A 62 5.48 -15.73 11.20
N ARG A 63 4.19 -15.51 11.45
CA ARG A 63 3.37 -14.50 10.78
C ARG A 63 2.83 -13.54 11.83
N ALA A 64 3.12 -12.25 11.68
CA ALA A 64 2.44 -11.20 12.42
C ALA A 64 1.30 -10.65 11.56
N ASN A 65 0.12 -10.49 12.16
CA ASN A 65 -1.04 -9.84 11.52
C ASN A 65 -1.22 -8.39 12.00
N ARG A 66 -0.48 -7.96 13.02
CA ARG A 66 -0.51 -6.61 13.62
C ARG A 66 0.88 -6.30 14.19
N SER A 67 1.19 -5.03 14.42
CA SER A 67 2.34 -4.62 15.23
C SER A 67 2.10 -4.93 16.71
N GLY A 68 3.14 -5.24 17.47
CA GLY A 68 3.04 -5.56 18.89
C GLY A 68 4.02 -6.64 19.35
N ARG A 69 3.82 -7.14 20.57
CA ARG A 69 4.66 -8.20 21.15
C ARG A 69 4.09 -9.58 20.82
N PHE A 70 4.92 -10.45 20.28
CA PHE A 70 4.57 -11.82 19.92
C PHE A 70 5.51 -12.80 20.62
N ARG A 71 4.99 -13.97 20.98
CA ARG A 71 5.80 -15.08 21.46
C ARG A 71 6.06 -16.05 20.32
N CYS A 72 7.31 -16.45 20.12
CA CYS A 72 7.61 -17.49 19.16
C CYS A 72 6.93 -18.81 19.55
N SER A 73 6.26 -19.48 18.60
CA SER A 73 5.60 -20.77 18.81
C SER A 73 6.56 -21.89 19.21
N ARG A 74 7.85 -21.77 18.89
CA ARG A 74 8.88 -22.79 19.17
C ARG A 74 9.70 -22.48 20.42
N CYS A 75 10.40 -21.34 20.46
CA CYS A 75 11.33 -21.02 21.55
C CYS A 75 10.73 -20.14 22.66
N ARG A 76 9.46 -19.72 22.53
CA ARG A 76 8.74 -18.83 23.46
C ARG A 76 9.38 -17.45 23.72
N THR A 77 10.48 -17.12 23.03
CA THR A 77 11.10 -15.79 23.05
C THR A 77 10.07 -14.71 22.68
N ILE A 78 10.12 -13.60 23.43
CA ILE A 78 9.29 -12.42 23.18
C ILE A 78 9.96 -11.59 22.07
N LEU A 79 9.18 -11.25 21.05
CA LEU A 79 9.59 -10.48 19.90
C LEU A 79 8.69 -9.26 19.80
N ALA A 80 9.27 -8.07 19.61
CA ALA A 80 8.51 -6.85 19.35
C ALA A 80 8.52 -6.57 17.84
N VAL A 81 7.34 -6.42 17.24
CA VAL A 81 7.18 -6.06 15.84
C VAL A 81 6.65 -4.63 15.76
N ASP A 82 7.42 -3.74 15.14
CA ASP A 82 7.03 -2.34 14.97
C ASP A 82 5.99 -2.17 13.86
N GLN A 83 5.37 -0.99 13.76
CA GLN A 83 4.43 -0.62 12.69
C GLN A 83 5.06 -0.72 11.30
N GLY A 84 6.39 -0.60 11.19
CA GLY A 84 7.16 -0.85 9.96
C GLY A 84 7.49 -2.33 9.67
N GLY A 85 7.05 -3.27 10.52
CA GLY A 85 7.28 -4.71 10.32
C GLY A 85 8.70 -5.19 10.67
N GLN A 86 9.51 -4.33 11.28
CA GLN A 86 10.82 -4.71 11.81
C GLN A 86 10.65 -5.51 13.11
N VAL A 87 11.48 -6.53 13.29
CA VAL A 87 11.42 -7.46 14.42
C VAL A 87 12.60 -7.18 15.35
N PHE A 88 12.29 -6.83 16.59
CA PHE A 88 13.26 -6.60 17.66
C PHE A 88 13.15 -7.69 18.73
N LEU A 89 14.27 -7.97 19.38
CA LEU A 89 14.30 -8.75 20.62
C LEU A 89 13.85 -7.82 21.75
N GLY A 90 12.81 -8.22 22.48
CA GLY A 90 12.20 -7.42 23.54
C GLY A 90 12.03 -8.18 24.85
#